data_AF-A0A0F7N5S8-F1
#
_entry.id   AF-A0A0F7N5S8-F1
#
_cell.length_a   1.000
_cell.length_b   1.000
_cell.length_c   1.000
_cell.angle_alpha   90.00
_cell.angle_beta   90.00
_cell.angle_gamma   90.00
#
_symmetry.space_group_name_H-M   'P 1'
#
loop_
_entity.id
_entity.type
_entity.pdbx_description
1 polymer ?
#
loop_
_entity_poly.entity_id
_entity_poly.type
_entity_poly.pdbx_seq_one_letter_code
_entity_poly.pdbx_strand_id
1 'polypeptide(L)'
;MEERFLTPGWPAAWDRALPGVLGLLADPDPEIRRAAAGIAGSCASPGEVLLPALLDRWRAEPDLVSRLDLVLALGEARTRAPAGDPYDEAGALLHGLLGSPEPQVRLAAVHALAAGDPGFG
;
A
#
# COMPACT_ATOMS: atom_id res chain seq x y z
N MET A 1 -8.84 13.81 7.58
CA MET A 1 -10.30 14.06 7.47
C MET A 1 -10.89 13.80 8.84
N GLU A 2 -11.57 14.77 9.45
CA GLU A 2 -12.15 14.56 10.79
C GLU A 2 -13.44 13.73 10.70
N GLU A 3 -13.59 12.74 11.58
CA GLU A 3 -14.73 11.79 11.61
C GLU A 3 -16.10 12.49 11.61
N ARG A 4 -16.17 13.73 12.09
CA ARG A 4 -17.37 14.57 12.11
C ARG A 4 -17.99 14.84 10.74
N PHE A 5 -17.25 14.64 9.64
CA PHE A 5 -17.70 14.87 8.27
C PHE A 5 -18.13 13.58 7.55
N LEU A 6 -18.00 12.42 8.20
CA LEU A 6 -18.43 11.15 7.65
C LEU A 6 -19.92 10.95 7.89
N THR A 7 -20.60 10.31 6.95
CA THR A 7 -22.00 9.89 7.16
C THR A 7 -22.05 8.95 8.37
N PRO A 8 -23.01 9.11 9.29
CA PRO A 8 -23.16 8.18 10.41
C PRO A 8 -23.17 6.72 9.94
N GLY A 9 -22.35 5.87 10.58
CA GLY A 9 -22.21 4.46 10.22
C GLY A 9 -21.20 4.15 9.11
N TRP A 10 -20.61 5.18 8.46
CA TRP A 10 -19.57 4.98 7.45
C TRP A 10 -18.33 4.23 7.98
N PRO A 11 -17.73 4.58 9.13
CA PRO A 11 -16.56 3.85 9.63
C PRO A 11 -16.84 2.35 9.81
N ALA A 12 -17.97 1.99 10.43
CA ALA A 12 -18.34 0.59 10.62
C ALA A 12 -18.66 -0.13 9.30
N ALA A 13 -19.19 0.57 8.29
CA ALA A 13 -19.40 0.00 6.96
C ALA A 13 -18.07 -0.25 6.25
N TRP A 14 -17.12 0.68 6.38
CA TRP A 14 -15.76 0.53 5.86
C TRP A 14 -15.03 -0.65 6.50
N ASP A 15 -15.07 -0.78 7.82
CA ASP A 15 -14.43 -1.90 8.55
C ASP A 15 -14.96 -3.26 8.07
N ARG A 16 -16.26 -3.35 7.74
CA ARG A 16 -16.85 -4.57 7.17
C ARG A 16 -16.44 -4.81 5.71
N ALA A 17 -16.21 -3.75 4.94
CA ALA A 17 -15.85 -3.85 3.53
C ALA A 17 -14.35 -4.11 3.32
N LEU A 18 -13.49 -3.65 4.24
CA LEU A 18 -12.04 -3.68 4.10
C LEU A 18 -11.49 -5.08 3.78
N PRO A 19 -11.89 -6.18 4.46
CA PRO A 19 -11.43 -7.52 4.10
C PRO A 19 -11.74 -7.92 2.66
N GLY A 20 -12.92 -7.52 2.15
CA GLY A 20 -13.31 -7.75 0.76
C GLY A 20 -12.44 -6.96 -0.22
N VAL A 21 -12.14 -5.70 0.09
CA VAL A 21 -11.23 -4.87 -0.71
C VAL A 21 -9.82 -5.45 -0.74
N LEU A 22 -9.29 -5.91 0.41
CA LEU A 22 -7.99 -6.58 0.46
C LEU A 22 -7.99 -7.90 -0.31
N GLY A 23 -9.12 -8.62 -0.34
CA GLY A 23 -9.29 -9.81 -1.17
C GLY A 23 -9.14 -9.54 -2.68
N LEU A 24 -9.53 -8.36 -3.16
CA LEU A 24 -9.39 -7.95 -4.56
C LEU A 24 -7.93 -7.76 -4.99
N LEU A 25 -6.98 -7.69 -4.05
CA LEU A 25 -5.56 -7.76 -4.41
C LEU A 25 -5.25 -9.07 -5.14
N ALA A 26 -5.92 -10.18 -4.84
CA ALA A 26 -5.70 -11.46 -5.51
C ALA A 26 -6.56 -11.67 -6.78
N ASP A 27 -7.27 -10.65 -7.26
CA ASP A 27 -8.16 -10.78 -8.42
C ASP A 27 -7.37 -11.15 -9.70
N PRO A 28 -7.90 -12.04 -10.57
CA PRO A 28 -7.24 -12.37 -11.84
C PRO A 28 -7.03 -11.15 -12.75
N ASP A 29 -7.89 -10.14 -12.68
CA ASP A 29 -7.78 -8.93 -13.51
C ASP A 29 -6.76 -7.93 -12.89
N PRO A 30 -5.66 -7.60 -13.60
CA PRO A 30 -4.69 -6.61 -13.12
C PRO A 30 -5.31 -5.24 -12.83
N GLU A 31 -6.34 -4.80 -13.57
CA GLU A 31 -7.00 -3.52 -13.31
C GLU A 31 -7.66 -3.50 -11.92
N ILE A 32 -8.30 -4.61 -11.53
CA ILE A 32 -8.95 -4.75 -10.23
C ILE A 32 -7.90 -4.77 -9.12
N ARG A 33 -6.79 -5.48 -9.32
CA ARG A 33 -5.68 -5.50 -8.36
C ARG A 33 -5.08 -4.12 -8.14
N ARG A 34 -4.91 -3.34 -9.22
CA ARG A 34 -4.40 -1.96 -9.15
C ARG A 34 -5.35 -1.03 -8.44
N ALA A 35 -6.66 -1.13 -8.71
CA ALA A 35 -7.67 -0.40 -7.97
C ALA A 35 -7.63 -0.74 -6.47
N ALA A 36 -7.51 -2.02 -6.11
CA ALA A 36 -7.40 -2.46 -4.73
C ALA A 36 -6.13 -1.93 -4.03
N ALA A 37 -4.98 -1.97 -4.71
CA ALA A 37 -3.72 -1.41 -4.20
C ALA A 37 -3.83 0.10 -3.99
N GLY A 38 -4.41 0.84 -4.94
CA GLY A 38 -4.65 2.27 -4.81
C GLY A 38 -5.58 2.63 -3.65
N ILE A 39 -6.63 1.84 -3.42
CA ILE A 39 -7.52 2.01 -2.26
C ILE A 39 -6.76 1.72 -0.96
N ALA A 40 -5.98 0.65 -0.88
CA ALA A 40 -5.18 0.35 0.30
C ALA A 40 -4.19 1.48 0.62
N GLY A 41 -3.49 1.99 -0.40
CA GLY A 41 -2.56 3.12 -0.25
C GLY A 41 -3.22 4.43 0.21
N SER A 42 -4.47 4.70 -0.19
CA SER A 42 -5.12 6.00 0.07
C SER A 42 -6.17 6.01 1.19
N CYS A 43 -6.68 4.84 1.62
CA CYS A 43 -7.67 4.77 2.69
C CYS A 43 -7.08 5.22 4.04
N ALA A 44 -7.93 5.47 5.05
CA ALA A 44 -7.48 5.90 6.38
C ALA A 44 -7.20 4.73 7.35
N SER A 45 -7.28 3.48 6.90
CA SER A 45 -7.08 2.31 7.76
C SER A 45 -5.66 2.24 8.32
N PRO A 46 -5.46 1.63 9.51
CA PRO A 46 -4.12 1.48 10.09
C PRO A 46 -3.19 0.68 9.17
N GLY A 47 -1.94 1.11 9.05
CA GLY A 47 -0.98 0.51 8.13
C GLY A 47 -0.69 -0.95 8.44
N GLU A 48 -0.65 -1.32 9.72
CA GLU A 48 -0.44 -2.70 10.19
C GLU A 48 -1.51 -3.68 9.70
N VAL A 49 -2.71 -3.19 9.35
CA VAL A 49 -3.78 -4.02 8.75
C VAL A 49 -3.56 -4.22 7.26
N LEU A 50 -2.94 -3.25 6.58
CA LEU A 50 -2.81 -3.21 5.13
C LEU A 50 -1.51 -3.86 4.63
N LEU A 51 -0.42 -3.66 5.36
CA LEU A 51 0.92 -4.10 4.97
C LEU A 51 1.01 -5.61 4.67
N PRO A 52 0.43 -6.53 5.48
CA PRO A 52 0.51 -7.96 5.19
C PRO A 52 -0.09 -8.31 3.82
N ALA A 53 -1.28 -7.80 3.51
CA ALA A 53 -1.96 -8.09 2.24
C ALA A 53 -1.21 -7.51 1.03
N LEU A 54 -0.65 -6.31 1.16
CA LEU A 54 0.17 -5.67 0.12
C LEU A 54 1.48 -6.42 -0.11
N LEU A 55 2.15 -6.86 0.96
CA LEU A 55 3.39 -7.66 0.89
C LEU A 55 3.12 -9.03 0.26
N ASP A 56 2.07 -9.73 0.69
CA ASP A 56 1.63 -10.97 0.08
C ASP A 56 1.37 -10.79 -1.42
N ARG A 57 0.68 -9.71 -1.77
CA ARG A 57 0.38 -9.43 -3.17
C ARG A 57 1.64 -9.19 -3.99
N TRP A 58 2.55 -8.37 -3.49
CA TRP A 58 3.83 -8.07 -4.12
C TRP A 58 4.63 -9.34 -4.47
N ARG A 59 4.71 -10.30 -3.55
CA ARG A 59 5.46 -11.56 -3.77
C ARG A 59 4.92 -12.37 -4.94
N ALA A 60 3.65 -12.22 -5.26
CA ALA A 60 2.98 -12.97 -6.32
C ALA A 60 2.68 -12.13 -7.58
N GLU A 61 3.09 -10.85 -7.68
CA GLU A 61 2.66 -9.96 -8.78
C GLU A 61 3.57 -10.06 -10.01
N PRO A 62 3.08 -10.62 -11.14
CA PRO A 62 3.82 -10.65 -12.39
C PRO A 62 3.73 -9.35 -13.19
N ASP A 63 2.65 -8.56 -13.04
CA ASP A 63 2.42 -7.38 -13.89
C ASP A 63 3.22 -6.17 -13.41
N LEU A 64 4.06 -5.61 -14.29
CA LEU A 64 4.95 -4.50 -13.94
C LEU A 64 4.18 -3.25 -13.51
N VAL A 65 3.05 -2.92 -14.14
CA VAL A 65 2.26 -1.73 -13.77
C VAL A 65 1.68 -1.90 -12.38
N SER A 66 1.10 -3.07 -12.10
CA SER A 66 0.60 -3.43 -10.77
C SER A 66 1.70 -3.41 -9.69
N ARG A 67 2.94 -3.78 -10.05
CA ARG A 67 4.08 -3.66 -9.14
C ARG A 67 4.40 -2.21 -8.76
N LEU A 68 4.26 -1.26 -9.68
CA LEU A 68 4.47 0.16 -9.37
C LEU A 68 3.42 0.66 -8.37
N ASP A 69 2.15 0.32 -8.58
CA ASP A 69 1.05 0.70 -7.69
C ASP A 69 1.22 0.08 -6.28
N LEU A 70 1.66 -1.18 -6.21
CA LEU A 70 1.96 -1.84 -4.94
C LEU A 70 3.11 -1.17 -4.19
N VAL A 71 4.16 -0.71 -4.88
CA VAL A 71 5.29 -0.01 -4.26
C VAL A 71 4.83 1.29 -3.61
N LEU A 72 4.01 2.08 -4.32
CA LEU A 72 3.45 3.31 -3.77
C LEU A 72 2.52 3.01 -2.59
N ALA A 73 1.63 2.02 -2.73
CA ALA A 73 0.71 1.62 -1.66
C ALA A 73 1.45 1.12 -0.40
N LEU A 74 2.56 0.38 -0.56
CA LEU A 74 3.42 -0.05 0.54
C LEU A 74 4.05 1.14 1.26
N GLY A 75 4.53 2.15 0.53
CA GLY A 75 5.03 3.39 1.11
C GLY A 75 3.98 4.10 1.96
N GLU A 76 2.79 4.33 1.40
CA GLU A 76 1.68 5.02 2.07
C GLU A 76 1.09 4.23 3.25
N ALA A 77 1.03 2.90 3.17
CA ALA A 77 0.63 2.07 4.31
C ALA A 77 1.68 2.14 5.42
N ARG A 78 2.96 2.20 5.07
CA ARG A 78 4.07 2.26 6.04
C ARG A 78 4.10 3.57 6.82
N THR A 79 3.69 4.71 6.25
CA THR A 79 3.58 5.99 6.98
C THR A 79 2.52 5.95 8.10
N ARG A 80 1.58 5.01 8.01
CA ARG A 80 0.47 4.81 8.95
C ARG A 80 0.63 3.57 9.83
N ALA A 81 1.74 2.86 9.73
CA ALA A 81 2.01 1.68 10.54
C ALA A 81 2.97 2.02 11.70
N PRO A 82 2.78 1.45 12.90
CA PRO A 82 3.82 1.46 13.91
C PRO A 82 5.04 0.65 13.44
N ALA A 83 6.22 0.94 14.00
CA ALA A 83 7.40 0.10 13.80
C ALA A 83 7.15 -1.34 14.28
N GLY A 84 7.67 -2.32 13.54
CA GLY A 84 7.46 -3.75 13.77
C GLY A 84 7.63 -4.55 12.48
N ASP A 85 7.42 -5.87 12.54
CA ASP A 85 7.80 -6.78 11.45
C ASP A 85 7.25 -6.38 10.06
N PRO A 86 5.95 -6.05 9.87
CA PRO A 86 5.44 -5.66 8.56
C PRO A 86 6.01 -4.31 8.07
N TYR A 87 6.26 -3.38 9.00
CA TYR A 87 6.86 -2.07 8.71
C TYR A 87 8.31 -2.20 8.27
N ASP A 88 9.07 -3.07 8.94
CA ASP A 88 10.48 -3.34 8.64
C ASP A 88 10.62 -4.14 7.34
N GLU A 89 9.76 -5.14 7.11
CA GLU A 89 9.74 -5.90 5.86
C GLU A 89 9.45 -4.99 4.66
N ALA A 90 8.40 -4.16 4.75
CA ALA A 90 8.09 -3.20 3.70
C ALA A 90 9.24 -2.20 3.50
N GLY A 91 9.86 -1.72 4.59
CA GLY A 91 11.03 -0.85 4.52
C GLY A 91 12.20 -1.50 3.78
N ALA A 92 12.57 -2.73 4.13
CA ALA A 92 13.66 -3.46 3.51
C ALA A 92 13.39 -3.73 2.02
N LEU A 93 12.15 -4.10 1.67
CA LEU A 93 11.71 -4.27 0.29
C LEU A 93 11.88 -2.97 -0.51
N LEU A 94 11.37 -1.85 -0.01
CA LEU A 94 11.44 -0.56 -0.71
C LEU A 94 12.90 -0.12 -0.92
N HIS A 95 13.77 -0.29 0.07
CA HIS A 95 15.20 -0.01 -0.08
C HIS A 95 15.87 -0.92 -1.12
N GLY A 96 15.53 -2.21 -1.13
CA GLY A 96 16.03 -3.15 -2.13
C GLY A 96 15.66 -2.76 -3.56
N LEU A 97 14.48 -2.18 -3.75
CA LEU A 97 14.00 -1.73 -5.07
C LEU A 97 14.74 -0.53 -5.63
N LEU A 98 15.50 0.20 -4.82
CA LEU A 98 16.42 1.23 -5.33
C LEU A 98 17.51 0.64 -6.24
N GLY A 99 17.79 -0.66 -6.13
CA GLY A 99 18.71 -1.40 -6.99
C GLY A 99 18.05 -2.12 -8.18
N SER A 100 16.74 -1.98 -8.39
CA SER A 100 16.02 -2.67 -9.47
C SER A 100 16.59 -2.30 -10.85
N PRO A 101 16.71 -3.27 -11.79
CA PRO A 101 17.10 -2.95 -13.17
C PRO A 101 16.08 -2.07 -13.89
N GLU A 102 14.79 -2.17 -13.53
CA GLU A 102 13.69 -1.38 -14.08
C GLU A 102 13.70 0.07 -13.52
N PRO A 103 13.94 1.11 -14.34
CA PRO A 103 14.01 2.49 -13.86
C PRO A 103 12.72 2.99 -13.20
N GLN A 104 11.56 2.53 -13.67
CA GLN A 104 10.26 2.91 -13.13
C GLN A 104 10.08 2.38 -11.70
N VAL A 105 10.56 1.16 -11.43
CA VAL A 105 10.51 0.54 -10.10
C VAL A 105 11.42 1.28 -9.13
N ARG A 106 12.64 1.65 -9.56
CA ARG A 106 13.52 2.50 -8.75
C ARG A 106 12.86 3.83 -8.39
N LEU A 107 12.26 4.51 -9.38
CA LEU A 107 11.58 5.79 -9.16
C LEU A 107 10.40 5.65 -8.20
N ALA A 108 9.57 4.61 -8.37
CA ALA A 108 8.47 4.34 -7.44
C ALA A 108 8.98 4.11 -6.01
N ALA A 109 10.09 3.39 -5.83
CA ALA A 109 10.70 3.17 -4.52
C ALA A 109 11.20 4.47 -3.87
N VAL A 110 11.79 5.39 -4.66
CA VAL A 110 12.16 6.73 -4.17
C VAL A 110 10.93 7.48 -3.66
N HIS A 111 9.82 7.48 -4.42
CA HIS A 111 8.58 8.14 -3.99
C HIS A 111 8.00 7.51 -2.72
N ALA A 112 7.94 6.18 -2.67
CA ALA A 112 7.40 5.44 -1.52
C ALA A 112 8.22 5.68 -0.23
N LEU A 113 9.54 5.82 -0.35
CA LEU A 113 10.41 6.13 0.80
C LEU A 113 10.30 7.60 1.22
N ALA A 114 10.16 8.53 0.26
CA ALA A 114 9.99 9.96 0.54
C ALA A 114 8.67 10.27 1.27
N ALA A 115 7.60 9.51 0.99
CA ALA A 115 6.31 9.68 1.68
C ALA A 115 6.43 9.54 3.21
N GLY A 116 7.41 8.76 3.70
CA GLY A 116 7.68 8.57 5.13
C GLY A 116 8.75 9.48 5.73
N ASP A 117 9.38 10.35 4.93
CA ASP A 117 10.47 11.22 5.39
C ASP A 117 10.04 12.70 5.36
N PRO A 118 9.84 13.35 6.53
CA PRO A 118 9.50 14.77 6.56
C PRO A 118 10.62 15.70 6.05
N GLY A 119 11.82 15.18 5.74
CA GLY A 119 12.94 15.95 5.20
C GLY A 119 12.85 16.32 3.70
N PHE A 120 11.81 15.87 2.99
CA PHE A 120 11.63 16.12 1.55
C PHE A 120 10.41 16.99 1.19
N GLY A 121 9.84 17.71 2.16
CA GLY A 121 8.72 18.66 1.96
C GLY A 121 9.14 20.12 1.84
#